data_AF-A0A355DU93-F1
#
_entry.id   AF-A0A355DU93-F1
#
_cell.length_a   1.000
_cell.length_b   1.000
_cell.length_c   1.000
_cell.angle_alpha   90.00
_cell.angle_beta   90.00
_cell.angle_gamma   90.00
#
_symmetry.space_group_name_H-M   'P 1'
#
loop_
_entity.id
_entity.type
_entity.pdbx_description
1 polymer ?
#
loop_
_entity_poly.entity_id
_entity_poly.type
_entity_poly.pdbx_seq_one_letter_code
_entity_poly.pdbx_strand_id
1 'polypeptide(L)'
;MSIIATIATQLPARLDEYYQQIRVILNRQNPITGLLPASTAINAHGDYTDAWVRDNVYSILAVWGLALAYRKLDPDSGRTFELEQSVVKLMRGLLFCMMRQAHKVERFKETQSLLDALHAKYNTSTGDVVVGDDEWGHLQLDATSLFLLMLAQMTASGLHIIYTMDEVHFVQNLVYYIGRAYRTPDYGIWERGNKVNHGNPELNASSVGMAKAALEAINGLDLFGVRGSQASVI
;
A
#
# COMPACT_ATOMS: atom_id res chain seq x y z
N MET A 1 31.37 25.67 -22.21
CA MET A 1 30.13 25.14 -21.58
C MET A 1 30.50 23.86 -20.87
N SER A 2 30.43 23.83 -19.53
CA SER A 2 30.91 22.69 -18.74
C SER A 2 29.92 21.52 -18.75
N ILE A 3 30.42 20.31 -18.52
CA ILE A 3 29.65 19.06 -18.41
C ILE A 3 28.42 19.21 -17.46
N ILE A 4 28.52 20.07 -16.45
CA ILE A 4 27.46 20.37 -15.49
C ILE A 4 26.24 21.03 -16.16
N ALA A 5 26.47 21.92 -17.14
CA ALA A 5 25.39 22.58 -17.88
C ALA A 5 24.63 21.60 -18.80
N THR A 6 25.33 20.59 -19.32
CA THR A 6 24.75 19.53 -20.17
C THR A 6 23.91 18.54 -19.34
N ILE A 7 24.35 18.20 -18.12
CA ILE A 7 23.58 17.34 -17.20
C ILE A 7 22.32 18.06 -16.71
N ALA A 8 22.42 19.35 -16.39
CA ALA A 8 21.28 20.16 -15.92
C ALA A 8 20.16 20.29 -16.97
N THR A 9 20.49 20.24 -18.26
CA THR A 9 19.50 20.26 -19.36
C THR A 9 18.95 18.87 -19.69
N GLN A 10 19.63 17.78 -19.32
CA GLN A 10 19.18 16.40 -19.55
C GLN A 10 18.20 15.89 -18.49
N LEU A 11 18.32 16.33 -17.24
CA LEU A 11 17.50 15.83 -16.14
C LEU A 11 15.99 16.12 -16.33
N PRO A 12 15.54 17.35 -16.67
CA PRO A 12 14.13 17.62 -16.91
C PRO A 12 13.56 16.77 -18.06
N ALA A 13 14.28 16.66 -19.17
CA ALA A 13 13.87 15.85 -20.32
C ALA A 13 13.71 14.37 -19.94
N ARG A 14 14.60 13.85 -19.10
CA ARG A 14 14.54 12.46 -18.62
C ARG A 14 13.36 12.22 -17.68
N LEU A 15 13.07 13.16 -16.77
CA LEU A 15 11.87 13.06 -15.94
C LEU A 15 10.60 13.09 -16.79
N ASP A 16 10.57 13.87 -17.87
CA ASP A 16 9.45 13.91 -18.81
C ASP A 16 9.26 12.60 -19.56
N GLU A 17 10.33 11.91 -19.95
CA GLU A 17 10.26 10.54 -20.49
C GLU A 17 9.64 9.58 -19.47
N TYR A 18 10.07 9.62 -18.21
CA TYR A 18 9.49 8.79 -17.14
C TYR A 18 8.04 9.14 -16.87
N TYR A 19 7.68 10.41 -16.94
CA TYR A 19 6.30 10.85 -16.79
C TYR A 19 5.40 10.22 -17.86
N GLN A 20 5.83 10.20 -19.12
CA GLN A 20 5.07 9.54 -20.19
C GLN A 20 4.93 8.04 -19.96
N GLN A 21 5.95 7.37 -19.40
CA GLN A 21 5.86 5.95 -19.06
C GLN A 21 4.88 5.69 -17.90
N ILE A 22 4.95 6.50 -16.84
CA ILE A 22 4.11 6.36 -15.65
C ILE A 22 2.63 6.59 -15.93
N ARG A 23 2.29 7.36 -16.97
CA ARG A 23 0.89 7.50 -17.41
C ARG A 23 0.19 6.17 -17.66
N VAL A 24 0.92 5.09 -17.98
CA VAL A 24 0.34 3.75 -18.11
C VAL A 24 -0.30 3.27 -16.81
N ILE A 25 0.25 3.66 -15.66
CA ILE A 25 -0.30 3.38 -14.32
C ILE A 25 -1.44 4.35 -14.02
N LEU A 26 -1.21 5.66 -14.20
CA LEU A 26 -2.21 6.69 -13.90
C LEU A 26 -3.50 6.51 -14.69
N ASN A 27 -3.42 6.15 -15.97
CA ASN A 27 -4.59 5.92 -16.83
C ASN A 27 -5.44 4.71 -16.37
N ARG A 28 -4.91 3.83 -15.52
CA ARG A 28 -5.62 2.67 -14.96
C ARG A 28 -6.15 2.93 -13.55
N GLN A 29 -5.75 4.04 -12.93
CA GLN A 29 -6.19 4.38 -11.58
C GLN A 29 -7.67 4.73 -11.60
N ASN A 30 -8.45 4.06 -10.76
CA ASN A 30 -9.87 4.34 -10.65
C ASN A 30 -10.10 5.78 -10.16
N PRO A 31 -10.92 6.57 -10.88
CA PRO A 31 -11.10 7.99 -10.57
C PRO A 31 -11.93 8.25 -9.31
N ILE A 32 -12.56 7.23 -8.71
CA ILE A 32 -13.34 7.37 -7.48
C ILE A 32 -12.52 6.83 -6.31
N THR A 33 -12.18 5.54 -6.34
CA THR A 33 -11.52 4.86 -5.22
C THR A 33 -10.02 5.13 -5.14
N GLY A 34 -9.38 5.49 -6.26
CA GLY A 34 -7.91 5.56 -6.37
C GLY A 34 -7.22 4.21 -6.55
N LEU A 35 -7.97 3.10 -6.54
CA LEU A 35 -7.42 1.76 -6.68
C LEU A 35 -6.99 1.45 -8.12
N LEU A 36 -6.04 0.53 -8.26
CA LEU A 36 -5.57 -0.03 -9.50
C LEU A 36 -6.04 -1.49 -9.61
N PRO A 37 -6.56 -1.93 -10.76
CA PRO A 37 -6.76 -3.35 -11.02
C PRO A 37 -5.39 -4.03 -11.16
N ALA A 38 -5.25 -5.28 -10.70
CA ALA A 38 -4.01 -6.04 -10.87
C ALA A 38 -3.68 -6.30 -12.36
N SER A 39 -4.71 -6.48 -13.19
CA SER A 39 -4.62 -6.56 -14.65
C SER A 39 -5.95 -6.17 -15.30
N THR A 40 -5.94 -5.97 -16.62
CA THR A 40 -7.17 -5.83 -17.42
C THR A 40 -7.69 -7.17 -17.95
N ALA A 41 -7.04 -8.27 -17.61
CA ALA A 41 -7.36 -9.60 -18.12
C ALA A 41 -8.26 -10.37 -17.16
N ILE A 42 -9.37 -10.90 -17.67
CA ILE A 42 -10.14 -11.96 -17.02
C ILE A 42 -9.69 -13.27 -17.67
N ASN A 43 -9.15 -14.20 -16.88
CA ASN A 43 -8.65 -15.47 -17.39
C ASN A 43 -9.14 -16.65 -16.53
N ALA A 44 -8.77 -17.88 -16.90
CA ALA A 44 -9.17 -19.10 -16.20
C ALA A 44 -8.66 -19.21 -14.75
N HIS A 45 -7.75 -18.33 -14.32
CA HIS A 45 -7.17 -18.29 -12.98
C HIS A 45 -7.72 -17.17 -12.10
N GLY A 46 -8.65 -16.36 -12.60
CA GLY A 46 -9.37 -15.37 -11.81
C GLY A 46 -9.72 -14.10 -12.58
N ASP A 47 -10.52 -13.27 -11.90
CA ASP A 47 -10.75 -11.89 -12.28
C ASP A 47 -9.61 -11.02 -11.73
N TYR A 48 -8.66 -10.67 -12.59
CA TYR A 48 -7.55 -9.78 -12.20
C TYR A 48 -7.95 -8.30 -12.25
N THR A 49 -9.23 -7.99 -12.48
CA THR A 49 -9.73 -6.61 -12.38
C THR A 49 -9.91 -6.15 -10.93
N ASP A 50 -9.81 -7.06 -9.96
CA ASP A 50 -9.75 -6.72 -8.53
C ASP A 50 -8.45 -5.99 -8.17
N ALA A 51 -8.51 -5.21 -7.10
CA ALA A 51 -7.42 -4.44 -6.53
C ALA A 51 -6.78 -5.22 -5.38
N TRP A 52 -5.66 -5.89 -5.64
CA TRP A 52 -4.81 -6.45 -4.59
C TRP A 52 -4.06 -5.35 -3.86
N VAL A 53 -4.02 -5.43 -2.53
CA VAL A 53 -3.32 -4.45 -1.68
C VAL A 53 -1.86 -4.31 -2.12
N ARG A 54 -1.16 -5.44 -2.28
CA ARG A 54 0.26 -5.49 -2.62
C ARG A 54 0.55 -4.88 -3.99
N ASP A 55 -0.21 -5.26 -5.02
CA ASP A 55 -0.04 -4.81 -6.40
C ASP A 55 -0.28 -3.30 -6.51
N ASN A 56 -1.28 -2.79 -5.79
CA ASN A 56 -1.56 -1.37 -5.68
C ASN A 56 -0.38 -0.61 -5.06
N VAL A 57 0.11 -1.07 -3.91
CA VAL A 57 1.23 -0.40 -3.22
C VAL A 57 2.51 -0.46 -4.07
N TYR A 58 2.86 -1.60 -4.68
CA TYR A 58 4.05 -1.68 -5.52
C TYR A 58 3.95 -0.81 -6.78
N SER A 59 2.79 -0.78 -7.43
CA SER A 59 2.59 0.03 -8.64
C SER A 59 2.72 1.52 -8.35
N ILE A 60 2.19 1.98 -7.22
CA ILE A 60 2.21 3.40 -6.88
C ILE A 60 3.61 3.91 -6.49
N LEU A 61 4.56 3.02 -6.17
CA LEU A 61 5.95 3.43 -5.86
C LEU A 61 6.64 4.11 -7.03
N ALA A 62 6.34 3.71 -8.27
CA ALA A 62 6.90 4.38 -9.45
C ALA A 62 6.40 5.84 -9.52
N VAL A 63 5.10 6.06 -9.30
CA VAL A 63 4.46 7.38 -9.27
C VAL A 63 5.06 8.24 -8.15
N TRP A 64 5.17 7.68 -6.94
CA TRP A 64 5.75 8.36 -5.79
C TRP A 64 7.24 8.70 -6.00
N GLY A 65 8.03 7.78 -6.54
CA GLY A 65 9.43 8.00 -6.85
C GLY A 65 9.63 9.15 -7.85
N LEU A 66 8.81 9.20 -8.91
CA LEU A 66 8.84 10.30 -9.86
C LEU A 66 8.37 11.62 -9.24
N ALA A 67 7.35 11.59 -8.38
CA ALA A 67 6.90 12.77 -7.64
C ALA A 67 8.03 13.37 -6.79
N LEU A 68 8.76 12.53 -6.04
CA LEU A 68 9.92 12.95 -5.25
C LEU A 68 11.05 13.51 -6.13
N ALA A 69 11.27 12.92 -7.31
CA ALA A 69 12.27 13.40 -8.25
C ALA A 69 11.89 14.79 -8.82
N TYR A 70 10.63 14.98 -9.22
CA TYR A 70 10.13 16.28 -9.65
C TYR A 70 10.18 17.31 -8.51
N ARG A 71 9.81 16.94 -7.29
CA ARG A 71 9.89 17.83 -6.12
C ARG A 71 11.29 18.37 -5.88
N LYS A 72 12.34 17.58 -6.16
CA LYS A 72 13.73 18.04 -6.05
C LYS A 72 14.15 19.01 -7.16
N LEU A 73 13.52 18.92 -8.33
CA LEU A 73 13.80 19.80 -9.47
C LEU A 73 13.02 21.11 -9.37
N ASP A 74 11.72 21.00 -9.13
CA ASP A 74 10.76 22.10 -9.02
C ASP A 74 9.61 21.67 -8.09
N PRO A 75 9.66 22.08 -6.80
CA PRO A 75 8.62 21.77 -5.83
C PRO A 75 7.22 22.27 -6.23
N ASP A 76 7.15 23.36 -6.99
CA ASP A 76 5.89 24.03 -7.36
C ASP A 76 5.37 23.59 -8.74
N SER A 77 5.99 22.58 -9.35
CA SER A 77 5.53 22.06 -10.63
C SER A 77 4.18 21.35 -10.49
N GLY A 78 3.26 21.59 -11.42
CA GLY A 78 1.95 20.93 -11.45
C GLY A 78 2.05 19.39 -11.50
N ARG A 79 3.12 18.85 -12.09
CA ARG A 79 3.37 17.40 -12.14
C ARG A 79 3.68 16.82 -10.76
N THR A 80 4.43 17.54 -9.93
CA THR A 80 4.71 17.12 -8.55
C THR A 80 3.39 16.92 -7.81
N PHE A 81 2.53 17.94 -7.83
CA PHE A 81 1.22 17.89 -7.18
C PHE A 81 0.32 16.77 -7.73
N GLU A 82 0.21 16.64 -9.05
CA GLU A 82 -0.59 15.59 -9.69
C GLU A 82 -0.18 14.18 -9.22
N LEU A 83 1.12 13.88 -9.28
CA LEU A 83 1.65 12.57 -8.91
C LEU A 83 1.47 12.29 -7.42
N GLU A 84 1.71 13.27 -6.55
CA GLU A 84 1.50 13.13 -5.10
C GLU A 84 0.03 12.88 -4.76
N GLN A 85 -0.89 13.61 -5.38
CA GLN A 85 -2.32 13.40 -5.16
C GLN A 85 -2.79 12.04 -5.68
N SER A 86 -2.22 11.54 -6.79
CA SER A 86 -2.47 10.17 -7.24
C SER A 86 -2.02 9.13 -6.20
N VAL A 87 -0.83 9.32 -5.60
CA VAL A 87 -0.31 8.45 -4.54
C VAL A 87 -1.21 8.47 -3.31
N VAL A 88 -1.55 9.68 -2.81
CA VAL A 88 -2.43 9.86 -1.65
C VAL A 88 -3.78 9.18 -1.90
N LYS A 89 -4.36 9.37 -3.09
CA LYS A 89 -5.66 8.79 -3.43
C LYS A 89 -5.66 7.26 -3.38
N LEU A 90 -4.63 6.61 -3.93
CA LEU A 90 -4.53 5.14 -3.88
C LEU A 90 -4.35 4.62 -2.46
N MET A 91 -3.42 5.20 -1.70
CA MET A 91 -3.18 4.77 -0.32
C MET A 91 -4.41 4.97 0.57
N ARG A 92 -5.15 6.06 0.36
CA ARG A 92 -6.44 6.28 1.05
C ARG A 92 -7.54 5.32 0.58
N GLY A 93 -7.57 4.97 -0.70
CA GLY A 93 -8.46 3.93 -1.22
C GLY A 93 -8.26 2.59 -0.50
N LEU A 94 -7.01 2.17 -0.35
CA LEU A 94 -6.67 0.95 0.40
C LEU A 94 -7.04 1.06 1.88
N LEU A 95 -6.72 2.18 2.54
CA LEU A 95 -7.11 2.44 3.93
C LEU A 95 -8.61 2.30 4.12
N PHE A 96 -9.40 2.92 3.22
CA PHE A 96 -10.86 2.83 3.25
C PHE A 96 -11.34 1.37 3.14
N CYS A 97 -10.78 0.58 2.23
CA CYS A 97 -11.14 -0.84 2.09
C CYS A 97 -10.84 -1.65 3.36
N MET A 98 -9.69 -1.40 4.00
CA MET A 98 -9.30 -2.07 5.25
C MET A 98 -10.17 -1.62 6.42
N MET A 99 -10.48 -0.33 6.55
CA MET A 99 -11.32 0.21 7.63
C MET A 99 -12.74 -0.35 7.61
N ARG A 100 -13.30 -0.66 6.44
CA ARG A 100 -14.60 -1.34 6.32
C ARG A 100 -14.61 -2.75 6.95
N GLN A 101 -13.44 -3.33 7.16
CA GLN A 101 -13.23 -4.60 7.84
C GLN A 101 -12.66 -4.43 9.25
N ALA A 102 -12.80 -3.27 9.89
CA ALA A 102 -12.25 -3.03 11.24
C ALA A 102 -12.69 -4.06 12.28
N HIS A 103 -13.93 -4.55 12.18
CA HIS A 103 -14.44 -5.62 13.05
C HIS A 103 -13.63 -6.94 12.94
N LYS A 104 -13.08 -7.24 11.76
CA LYS A 104 -12.20 -8.40 11.53
C LYS A 104 -10.83 -8.17 12.18
N VAL A 105 -10.24 -6.99 11.99
CA VAL A 105 -8.95 -6.60 12.60
C VAL A 105 -9.04 -6.68 14.13
N GLU A 106 -10.14 -6.22 14.73
CA GLU A 106 -10.40 -6.32 16.16
C GLU A 106 -10.42 -7.78 16.63
N ARG A 107 -11.22 -8.63 15.97
CA ARG A 107 -11.30 -10.06 16.30
C ARG A 107 -9.97 -10.79 16.12
N PHE A 108 -9.21 -10.48 15.07
CA PHE A 108 -7.94 -11.12 14.78
C PHE A 108 -6.89 -10.89 15.88
N LYS A 109 -6.94 -9.75 16.60
CA LYS A 109 -6.07 -9.49 17.76
C LYS A 109 -6.24 -10.54 18.87
N GLU A 110 -7.38 -11.19 18.94
CA GLU A 110 -7.62 -12.27 19.88
C GLU A 110 -7.40 -13.64 19.21
N THR A 111 -8.04 -13.86 18.07
CA THR A 111 -8.17 -15.19 17.47
C THR A 111 -6.96 -15.64 16.65
N GLN A 112 -6.30 -14.71 15.95
CA GLN A 112 -5.33 -15.01 14.87
C GLN A 112 -5.88 -16.02 13.84
N SER A 113 -7.20 -16.09 13.68
CA SER A 113 -7.87 -17.03 12.78
C SER A 113 -7.83 -16.54 11.33
N LEU A 114 -7.73 -17.46 10.38
CA LEU A 114 -7.79 -17.16 8.95
C LEU A 114 -9.09 -16.45 8.57
N LEU A 115 -10.21 -16.84 9.17
CA LEU A 115 -11.54 -16.27 8.88
C LEU A 115 -11.69 -14.84 9.40
N ASP A 116 -10.92 -14.47 10.42
CA ASP A 116 -10.91 -13.11 10.97
C ASP A 116 -9.85 -12.22 10.29
N ALA A 117 -9.12 -12.73 9.28
CA ALA A 117 -8.08 -11.99 8.58
C ALA A 117 -8.66 -10.96 7.60
N LEU A 118 -7.95 -9.84 7.40
CA LEU A 118 -8.26 -8.90 6.34
C LEU A 118 -8.22 -9.56 4.96
N HIS A 119 -9.12 -9.12 4.08
CA HIS A 119 -9.08 -9.51 2.68
C HIS A 119 -7.86 -8.92 1.97
N ALA A 120 -7.24 -9.74 1.13
CA ALA A 120 -6.05 -9.36 0.35
C ALA A 120 -6.39 -8.48 -0.88
N LYS A 121 -7.65 -8.49 -1.33
CA LYS A 121 -8.11 -7.85 -2.56
C LYS A 121 -9.52 -7.29 -2.44
N TYR A 122 -9.83 -6.28 -3.25
CA TYR A 122 -11.08 -5.54 -3.23
C TYR A 122 -11.60 -5.26 -4.63
N ASN A 123 -12.90 -4.96 -4.74
CA ASN A 123 -13.45 -4.47 -5.99
C ASN A 123 -12.82 -3.10 -6.31
N THR A 124 -12.21 -2.97 -7.49
CA THR A 124 -11.51 -1.73 -7.87
C THR A 124 -12.43 -0.50 -7.90
N SER A 125 -13.71 -0.67 -8.24
CA SER A 125 -14.66 0.44 -8.39
C SER A 125 -15.39 0.82 -7.10
N THR A 126 -15.56 -0.11 -6.16
CA THR A 126 -16.35 0.13 -4.94
C THR A 126 -15.53 0.00 -3.64
N GLY A 127 -14.40 -0.70 -3.68
CA GLY A 127 -13.64 -1.06 -2.48
C GLY A 127 -14.33 -2.12 -1.61
N ASP A 128 -15.34 -2.82 -2.14
CA ASP A 128 -16.00 -3.93 -1.45
C ASP A 128 -15.13 -5.19 -1.45
N VAL A 129 -15.43 -6.11 -0.52
CA VAL A 129 -14.95 -7.49 -0.61
C VAL A 129 -15.54 -8.17 -1.85
N VAL A 130 -14.78 -9.05 -2.49
CA VAL A 130 -15.12 -9.66 -3.79
C VAL A 130 -15.32 -11.17 -3.75
N VAL A 131 -14.93 -11.79 -2.64
CA VAL A 131 -15.05 -13.23 -2.36
C VAL A 131 -15.35 -13.42 -0.87
N GLY A 132 -15.77 -14.60 -0.45
CA GLY A 132 -16.02 -14.96 0.95
C GLY A 132 -14.74 -15.20 1.76
N ASP A 133 -14.87 -15.18 3.09
CA ASP A 133 -13.74 -15.30 4.04
C ASP A 133 -12.94 -16.61 3.93
N ASP A 134 -13.57 -17.67 3.42
CA ASP A 134 -13.00 -19.01 3.22
C ASP A 134 -12.71 -19.34 1.74
N GLU A 135 -13.00 -18.41 0.82
CA GLU A 135 -12.90 -18.63 -0.63
C GLU A 135 -11.53 -18.21 -1.20
N TRP A 136 -10.66 -17.61 -0.38
CA TRP A 136 -9.36 -17.13 -0.80
C TRP A 136 -8.30 -17.17 0.31
N GLY A 137 -7.03 -17.23 -0.09
CA GLY A 137 -5.88 -17.14 0.83
C GLY A 137 -5.68 -15.73 1.38
N HIS A 138 -6.65 -15.22 2.16
CA HIS A 138 -6.72 -13.82 2.59
C HIS A 138 -5.65 -13.39 3.59
N LEU A 139 -5.31 -14.24 4.57
CA LEU A 139 -4.28 -13.92 5.55
C LEU A 139 -2.93 -13.77 4.86
N GLN A 140 -2.60 -12.54 4.46
CA GLN A 140 -1.37 -12.14 3.78
C GLN A 140 -0.74 -11.01 4.57
N LEU A 141 0.08 -11.38 5.54
CA LEU A 141 0.67 -10.42 6.48
C LEU A 141 1.69 -9.52 5.77
N ASP A 142 2.33 -10.01 4.72
CA ASP A 142 3.23 -9.22 3.87
C ASP A 142 2.51 -8.03 3.21
N ALA A 143 1.29 -8.22 2.69
CA ALA A 143 0.53 -7.16 2.02
C ALA A 143 0.16 -6.03 2.99
N THR A 144 -0.37 -6.38 4.17
CA THR A 144 -0.72 -5.39 5.20
C THR A 144 0.52 -4.69 5.75
N SER A 145 1.62 -5.43 5.93
CA SER A 145 2.90 -4.86 6.37
C SER A 145 3.50 -3.92 5.33
N LEU A 146 3.43 -4.26 4.04
CA LEU A 146 3.90 -3.40 2.95
C LEU A 146 3.11 -2.10 2.91
N PHE A 147 1.78 -2.16 3.10
CA PHE A 147 0.95 -0.97 3.22
C PHE A 147 1.40 -0.07 4.37
N LEU A 148 1.60 -0.61 5.58
CA LEU A 148 2.06 0.16 6.74
C LEU A 148 3.46 0.75 6.55
N LEU A 149 4.38 -0.04 6.01
CA LEU A 149 5.74 0.42 5.71
C LEU A 149 5.71 1.61 4.74
N MET A 150 4.95 1.50 3.64
CA MET A 150 4.87 2.57 2.66
C MET A 150 4.05 3.77 3.16
N LEU A 151 3.00 3.55 3.95
CA LEU A 151 2.30 4.63 4.65
C LEU A 151 3.26 5.45 5.51
N ALA A 152 4.11 4.78 6.29
CA ALA A 152 5.10 5.43 7.13
C ALA A 152 6.13 6.23 6.32
N GLN A 153 6.71 5.62 5.28
CA GLN A 153 7.71 6.27 4.42
C GLN A 153 7.13 7.46 3.64
N MET A 154 5.91 7.31 3.10
CA MET A 154 5.22 8.38 2.36
C MET A 154 4.84 9.54 3.29
N THR A 155 4.37 9.25 4.50
CA THR A 155 4.08 10.27 5.52
C THR A 155 5.35 11.01 5.93
N ALA A 156 6.44 10.29 6.19
CA ALA A 156 7.75 10.88 6.48
C ALA A 156 8.29 11.72 5.31
N SER A 157 7.92 11.39 4.07
CA SER A 157 8.22 12.22 2.90
C SER A 157 7.35 13.47 2.77
N GLY A 158 6.38 13.69 3.65
CA GLY A 158 5.51 14.86 3.67
C GLY A 158 4.16 14.67 2.97
N LEU A 159 3.82 13.45 2.50
CA LEU A 159 2.48 13.18 1.99
C LEU A 159 1.48 13.13 3.15
N HIS A 160 0.37 13.85 3.01
CA HIS A 160 -0.72 13.80 3.96
C HIS A 160 -1.69 12.68 3.54
N ILE A 161 -1.61 11.52 4.19
CA ILE A 161 -2.43 10.34 3.86
C ILE A 161 -3.50 10.10 4.92
N ILE A 162 -3.21 10.30 6.21
CA ILE A 162 -4.14 10.10 7.33
C ILE A 162 -4.75 11.45 7.73
N TYR A 163 -6.08 11.51 7.85
CA TYR A 163 -6.87 12.74 7.99
C TYR A 163 -7.61 12.85 9.31
N THR A 164 -7.93 11.72 9.96
CA THR A 164 -8.73 11.72 11.21
C THR A 164 -8.10 10.86 12.29
N MET A 165 -8.50 11.10 13.54
CA MET A 165 -8.07 10.27 14.67
C MET A 165 -8.61 8.83 14.58
N ASP A 166 -9.77 8.62 13.96
CA ASP A 166 -10.29 7.26 13.73
C ASP A 166 -9.39 6.49 12.75
N GLU A 167 -8.86 7.16 11.72
CA GLU A 167 -7.87 6.59 10.82
C GLU A 167 -6.55 6.30 11.55
N VAL A 168 -6.09 7.17 12.46
CA VAL A 168 -4.92 6.91 13.33
C VAL A 168 -5.13 5.66 14.19
N HIS A 169 -6.26 5.56 14.89
CA HIS A 169 -6.57 4.41 15.73
C HIS A 169 -6.67 3.11 14.91
N PHE A 170 -7.20 3.20 13.69
CA PHE A 170 -7.22 2.05 12.79
C PHE A 170 -5.82 1.61 12.36
N VAL A 171 -4.92 2.55 12.05
CA VAL A 171 -3.51 2.23 11.74
C VAL A 171 -2.81 1.60 12.95
N GLN A 172 -3.08 2.08 14.17
CA GLN A 172 -2.61 1.44 15.41
C GLN A 172 -3.11 -0.02 15.53
N ASN A 173 -4.35 -0.28 15.14
CA ASN A 173 -4.89 -1.63 15.10
C ASN A 173 -4.19 -2.53 14.08
N LEU A 174 -3.81 -1.98 12.92
CA LEU A 174 -3.00 -2.71 11.95
C LEU A 174 -1.61 -3.05 12.49
N VAL A 175 -1.01 -2.18 13.31
CA VAL A 175 0.26 -2.48 14.01
C VAL A 175 0.11 -3.70 14.92
N TYR A 176 -0.97 -3.79 15.70
CA TYR A 176 -1.26 -4.97 16.51
C TYR A 176 -1.57 -6.21 15.66
N TYR A 177 -2.23 -6.03 14.52
CA TYR A 177 -2.55 -7.10 13.57
C TYR A 177 -1.28 -7.77 13.02
N ILE A 178 -0.27 -7.00 12.64
CA ILE A 178 1.01 -7.54 12.11
C ILE A 178 2.04 -7.87 13.20
N GLY A 179 1.84 -7.40 14.44
CA GLY A 179 2.83 -7.49 15.52
C GLY A 179 3.26 -8.91 15.92
N ARG A 180 2.51 -9.93 15.51
CA ARG A 180 2.81 -11.35 15.76
C ARG A 180 3.20 -12.14 14.51
N ALA A 181 3.53 -11.47 13.40
CA ALA A 181 3.89 -12.12 12.14
C ALA A 181 5.00 -13.17 12.27
N TYR A 182 5.94 -13.01 13.20
CA TYR A 182 7.01 -13.98 13.48
C TYR A 182 6.51 -15.36 13.94
N ARG A 183 5.25 -15.47 14.36
CA ARG A 183 4.63 -16.72 14.83
C ARG A 183 3.24 -16.98 14.26
N THR A 184 2.81 -16.22 13.26
CA THR A 184 1.50 -16.36 12.63
C THR A 184 1.68 -16.87 11.21
N PRO A 185 1.39 -18.15 10.94
CA PRO A 185 1.42 -18.72 9.59
C PRO A 185 0.42 -18.00 8.68
N ASP A 186 0.82 -17.71 7.45
CA ASP A 186 0.03 -16.96 6.48
C ASP A 186 0.14 -17.55 5.05
N TYR A 187 -0.61 -16.99 4.10
CA TYR A 187 -0.61 -17.44 2.70
C TYR A 187 0.57 -16.91 1.88
N GLY A 188 1.29 -15.91 2.42
CA GLY A 188 2.44 -15.27 1.80
C GLY A 188 2.12 -14.56 0.48
N ILE A 189 3.17 -14.08 -0.18
CA ILE A 189 3.07 -13.25 -1.39
C ILE A 189 2.41 -13.94 -2.59
N TRP A 190 2.49 -15.28 -2.63
CA TRP A 190 1.97 -16.10 -3.72
C TRP A 190 0.58 -16.67 -3.44
N GLU A 191 0.00 -16.36 -2.28
CA GLU A 191 -1.40 -16.68 -1.95
C GLU A 191 -1.69 -18.18 -1.85
N ARG A 192 -0.63 -18.98 -1.65
CA ARG A 192 -0.66 -20.45 -1.66
C ARG A 192 -0.38 -21.07 -0.29
N GLY A 193 0.10 -20.26 0.66
CA GLY A 193 0.63 -20.77 1.92
C GLY A 193 1.93 -21.50 1.68
N ASN A 194 1.93 -22.81 1.93
CA ASN A 194 3.14 -23.59 1.90
C ASN A 194 3.80 -23.68 0.51
N LYS A 195 5.13 -23.80 0.49
CA LYS A 195 5.90 -23.88 -0.78
C LYS A 195 5.57 -25.09 -1.64
N VAL A 196 4.98 -26.13 -1.05
CA VAL A 196 4.49 -27.33 -1.75
C VAL A 196 3.08 -27.15 -2.34
N ASN A 197 2.45 -25.99 -2.14
CA ASN A 197 1.17 -25.59 -2.70
C ASN A 197 -0.02 -26.52 -2.33
N HIS A 198 -0.09 -26.93 -1.06
CA HIS A 198 -1.24 -27.65 -0.51
C HIS A 198 -2.28 -26.71 0.14
N GLY A 199 -2.12 -25.40 0.02
CA GLY A 199 -3.08 -24.41 0.55
C GLY A 199 -3.04 -24.21 2.07
N ASN A 200 -2.05 -24.77 2.75
CA ASN A 200 -1.90 -24.60 4.20
C ASN A 200 -1.00 -23.40 4.51
N PRO A 201 -1.40 -22.49 5.43
CA PRO A 201 -0.55 -21.39 5.87
C PRO A 201 0.80 -21.85 6.43
N GLU A 202 1.85 -21.07 6.20
CA GLU A 202 3.18 -21.31 6.75
C GLU A 202 3.83 -20.00 7.21
N LEU A 203 4.91 -20.07 7.97
CA LEU A 203 5.70 -18.88 8.27
C LEU A 203 6.50 -18.45 7.03
N ASN A 204 6.05 -17.38 6.38
CA ASN A 204 6.72 -16.82 5.23
C ASN A 204 7.77 -15.79 5.63
N ALA A 205 9.02 -16.00 5.20
CA ALA A 205 10.12 -15.06 5.46
C ALA A 205 9.83 -13.64 4.92
N SER A 206 9.13 -13.54 3.78
CA SER A 206 8.68 -12.25 3.23
C SER A 206 7.75 -11.51 4.18
N SER A 207 6.80 -12.22 4.79
CA SER A 207 5.83 -11.66 5.72
C SER A 207 6.50 -11.21 7.02
N VAL A 208 7.38 -12.05 7.59
CA VAL A 208 8.13 -11.70 8.80
C VAL A 208 9.05 -10.50 8.57
N GLY A 209 9.79 -10.48 7.46
CA GLY A 209 10.69 -9.38 7.12
C GLY A 209 9.96 -8.06 6.87
N MET A 210 8.85 -8.12 6.12
CA MET A 210 8.04 -6.93 5.84
C MET A 210 7.39 -6.37 7.11
N ALA A 211 6.86 -7.25 7.98
CA ALA A 211 6.29 -6.85 9.25
C ALA A 211 7.31 -6.16 10.15
N LYS A 212 8.52 -6.73 10.24
CA LYS A 212 9.63 -6.09 10.98
C LYS A 212 9.91 -4.69 10.46
N ALA A 213 10.09 -4.54 9.14
CA ALA A 213 10.38 -3.24 8.53
C ALA A 213 9.25 -2.23 8.77
N ALA A 214 7.98 -2.65 8.65
CA ALA A 214 6.82 -1.81 8.88
C ALA A 214 6.75 -1.31 10.32
N LEU A 215 6.95 -2.22 11.30
CA LEU A 215 6.96 -1.89 12.73
C LEU A 215 8.12 -0.93 13.07
N GLU A 216 9.30 -1.14 12.49
CA GLU A 216 10.44 -0.24 12.68
C GLU A 216 10.20 1.15 12.06
N ALA A 217 9.55 1.22 10.89
CA ALA A 217 9.31 2.49 10.20
C ALA A 217 8.19 3.34 10.83
N ILE A 218 7.18 2.70 11.42
CA ILE A 218 6.02 3.41 11.98
C ILE A 218 6.20 3.80 13.45
N ASN A 219 7.12 3.14 14.17
CA ASN A 219 7.37 3.42 15.58
C ASN A 219 7.91 4.83 15.82
N GLY A 220 7.17 5.62 16.59
CA GLY A 220 7.42 7.04 16.86
C GLY A 220 6.99 7.98 15.74
N LEU A 221 6.31 7.49 14.70
CA LEU A 221 5.88 8.33 13.57
C LEU A 221 4.56 9.03 13.89
N ASP A 222 4.53 10.35 13.69
CA ASP A 222 3.29 11.10 13.66
C ASP A 222 2.57 10.92 12.31
N LEU A 223 1.41 10.27 12.32
CA LEU A 223 0.64 9.98 11.11
C LEU A 223 0.05 11.21 10.42
N PHE A 224 -0.07 12.34 11.12
CA PHE A 224 -0.42 13.63 10.52
C PHE A 224 0.82 14.38 10.00
N GLY A 225 2.01 13.78 10.10
CA GLY A 225 3.28 14.39 9.73
C GLY A 225 3.59 15.62 10.59
N VAL A 226 4.15 16.66 9.98
CA VAL A 226 4.54 17.90 10.69
C VAL A 226 3.37 18.68 11.31
N ARG A 227 2.13 18.30 11.00
CA ARG A 227 0.90 18.95 11.49
C ARG A 227 0.25 18.22 12.65
N GLY A 228 0.82 17.11 13.11
CA GLY A 228 0.22 16.28 14.13
C GLY A 228 0.50 16.72 15.56
N SER A 229 0.19 15.80 16.47
CA SER A 229 0.33 15.95 17.90
C SER A 229 0.71 14.62 18.53
N GLN A 230 1.03 14.62 19.83
CA GLN A 230 1.33 13.38 20.55
C GLN A 230 0.23 12.31 20.42
N ALA A 231 -1.02 12.70 20.19
CA ALA A 231 -2.13 11.77 20.00
C ALA A 231 -2.08 11.01 18.66
N SER A 232 -1.45 11.57 17.63
CA SER A 232 -1.34 10.96 16.29
C SER A 232 -0.03 10.19 16.07
N VAL A 233 0.79 10.06 17.11
CA VAL A 233 2.02 9.26 17.11
C VAL A 233 1.69 7.80 17.40
N ILE A 234 2.23 6.91 16.57
CA ILE A 234 2.18 5.45 16.71
C ILE A 234 3.47 4.93 17.30
#